data_AF-A0A0Q8I8V5-F1
#
_entry.id   AF-A0A0Q8I8V5-F1
#
_cell.length_a   1.000
_cell.length_b   1.000
_cell.length_c   1.000
_cell.angle_alpha   90.00
_cell.angle_beta   90.00
_cell.angle_gamma   90.00
#
_symmetry.space_group_name_H-M   'P 1'
#
loop_
_entity.id
_entity.type
_entity.pdbx_description
1 polymer ?
#
loop_
_entity_poly.entity_id
_entity_poly.type
_entity_poly.pdbx_seq_one_letter_code
_entity_poly.pdbx_strand_id
1 'polypeptide(L)'
;MPGYVRIAPEQLRTGQKALLLFIHDGGLCAGVLKHGPDGDLQRLVPENPAPSDLILGICAMMADMPADADLFVVLESQAYWPESFPLLRGA
;
A
#
# COMPACT_ATOMS: atom_id res chain seq x y z
N MET A 1 -7.65 13.62 10.91
CA MET A 1 -8.53 12.74 10.12
C MET A 1 -7.68 11.63 9.54
N PRO A 2 -8.09 10.36 9.70
CA PRO A 2 -7.48 9.24 9.01
C PRO A 2 -7.55 9.46 7.50
N GLY A 3 -6.52 9.04 6.79
CA GLY A 3 -6.47 9.17 5.34
C GLY A 3 -5.28 8.47 4.73
N TYR A 4 -5.11 8.66 3.43
CA TYR A 4 -4.03 8.06 2.65
C TYR A 4 -2.78 8.92 2.78
N VAL A 5 -1.65 8.32 3.16
CA VAL A 5 -0.38 9.02 3.36
C VAL A 5 0.70 8.33 2.54
N ARG A 6 1.30 9.05 1.60
CA ARG A 6 2.44 8.57 0.83
C ARG A 6 3.68 8.57 1.71
N ILE A 7 4.35 7.43 1.74
CA ILE A 7 5.65 7.30 2.40
C ILE A 7 6.65 6.59 1.47
N ALA A 8 7.93 6.80 1.73
CA ALA A 8 9.00 5.97 1.20
C ALA A 8 9.07 4.65 1.98
N PRO A 9 9.53 3.53 1.37
CA PRO A 9 9.68 2.25 2.05
C PRO A 9 10.44 2.35 3.39
N GLU A 10 11.47 3.19 3.46
CA GLU A 10 12.36 3.37 4.61
C GLU A 10 11.70 4.12 5.78
N GLN A 11 10.58 4.80 5.52
CA GLN A 11 9.79 5.48 6.56
C GLN A 11 8.80 4.54 7.26
N LEU A 12 8.58 3.33 6.71
CA LEU A 12 7.76 2.30 7.34
C LEU A 12 8.49 1.78 8.58
N ARG A 13 7.82 1.80 9.74
CA ARG A 13 8.43 1.36 11.00
C ARG A 13 8.15 -0.12 11.27
N THR A 14 8.98 -0.74 12.09
CA THR A 14 8.88 -2.15 12.46
C THR A 14 7.48 -2.50 12.96
N GLY A 15 6.90 -3.57 12.41
CA GLY A 15 5.54 -4.02 12.73
C GLY A 15 4.43 -3.27 11.95
N GLN A 16 4.75 -2.21 11.21
CA GLN A 16 3.79 -1.53 10.36
C GLN A 16 3.66 -2.22 9.00
N LYS A 17 2.53 -1.93 8.35
CA LYS A 17 2.21 -2.33 6.99
C LYS A 17 1.85 -1.08 6.19
N ALA A 18 2.14 -1.10 4.90
CA ALA A 18 1.71 -0.11 3.94
C ALA A 18 1.08 -0.81 2.73
N LEU A 19 0.11 -0.15 2.10
CA LEU A 19 -0.35 -0.50 0.78
C LEU A 19 0.79 -0.26 -0.22
N LEU A 20 1.14 -1.29 -0.99
CA LEU A 20 2.14 -1.19 -2.04
C LEU A 20 1.44 -1.15 -3.40
N LEU A 21 1.65 -0.09 -4.16
CA LEU A 21 1.18 0.01 -5.54
C LEU A 21 2.34 -0.17 -6.51
N PHE A 22 2.14 -0.99 -7.53
CA PHE A 22 3.15 -1.34 -8.52
C PHE A 22 2.51 -1.61 -9.89
N ILE A 23 3.31 -1.55 -10.96
CA ILE A 23 2.87 -1.92 -12.30
C ILE A 23 3.23 -3.37 -12.59
N HIS A 24 2.25 -4.15 -13.05
CA HIS A 24 2.43 -5.52 -13.53
C HIS A 24 1.61 -5.71 -14.81
N ASP A 25 2.22 -6.26 -15.86
CA ASP A 25 1.63 -6.42 -17.19
C ASP A 25 0.93 -5.16 -17.74
N GLY A 26 1.54 -3.99 -17.47
CA GLY A 26 1.03 -2.69 -17.91
C GLY A 26 -0.15 -2.14 -17.09
N GLY A 27 -0.60 -2.86 -16.06
CA GLY A 27 -1.68 -2.46 -15.18
C GLY A 27 -1.24 -2.13 -13.75
N LEU A 28 -1.94 -1.19 -13.11
CA LEU A 28 -1.73 -0.86 -11.70
C LEU A 28 -2.29 -1.96 -10.81
N CYS A 29 -1.43 -2.55 -9.97
CA CYS A 29 -1.76 -3.62 -9.05
C CYS A 29 -1.47 -3.20 -7.60
N ALA A 30 -2.04 -3.95 -6.65
CA ALA A 30 -1.85 -3.74 -5.22
C ALA A 30 -1.22 -4.96 -4.52
N GLY A 31 -0.46 -4.67 -3.48
CA GLY A 31 0.02 -5.64 -2.50
C GLY A 31 0.24 -4.95 -1.16
N VAL A 32 0.95 -5.63 -0.27
CA VAL A 32 1.30 -5.11 1.05
C VAL A 32 2.81 -5.09 1.21
N LEU A 33 3.35 -3.95 1.62
CA LEU A 33 4.70 -3.86 2.15
C LEU A 33 4.61 -3.96 3.67
N LYS A 34 5.32 -4.92 4.27
CA LYS A 34 5.35 -5.14 5.72
C LYS A 34 6.77 -4.97 6.23
N HIS A 35 6.95 -4.22 7.32
CA HIS A 35 8.22 -4.21 8.03
C HIS A 35 8.22 -5.34 9.07
N GLY A 36 8.98 -6.39 8.79
CA GLY A 36 9.13 -7.56 9.64
C GLY A 36 9.80 -7.23 10.98
N PRO A 37 9.63 -8.11 11.99
CA PRO A 37 10.20 -7.91 13.33
C PRO A 37 11.73 -7.91 13.34
N ASP A 38 12.35 -8.56 12.35
CA ASP A 38 13.81 -8.63 12.18
C ASP A 38 14.40 -7.42 11.44
N GLY A 39 13.55 -6.44 11.11
CA GLY A 39 13.95 -5.21 10.44
C GLY A 39 13.93 -5.27 8.91
N ASP A 40 13.50 -6.39 8.33
CA ASP A 40 13.40 -6.60 6.89
C ASP A 40 12.08 -6.05 6.30
N LEU A 41 12.14 -5.51 5.09
CA LEU A 41 10.95 -5.11 4.34
C LEU A 41 10.49 -6.29 3.48
N GLN A 42 9.30 -6.80 3.76
CA GLN A 42 8.68 -7.93 3.08
C GLN A 42 7.60 -7.44 2.12
N ARG A 43 7.71 -7.85 0.86
CA ARG A 43 6.72 -7.59 -0.17
C ARG A 43 5.77 -8.78 -0.28
N LEU A 44 4.52 -8.56 0.08
CA LEU A 44 3.44 -9.55 0.03
C LEU A 44 2.52 -9.20 -1.13
N VAL A 45 2.76 -9.82 -2.28
CA VAL A 45 1.97 -9.64 -3.50
C VAL A 45 1.32 -10.97 -3.91
N PRO A 46 0.14 -10.94 -4.55
CA PRO A 46 -0.45 -12.15 -5.13
C PRO A 46 0.48 -12.80 -6.15
N GLU A 47 0.35 -14.12 -6.35
CA GLU A 47 1.13 -14.86 -7.36
C GLU A 47 0.82 -14.40 -8.78
N ASN A 48 -0.44 -14.02 -9.03
CA ASN A 48 -0.90 -13.45 -10.30
C ASN A 48 -1.63 -12.11 -10.03
N PRO A 49 -0.89 -11.01 -9.85
CA PRO A 49 -1.49 -9.71 -9.55
C PRO A 49 -2.33 -9.20 -10.72
N ALA A 50 -3.59 -8.86 -10.47
CA ALA A 50 -4.43 -8.21 -11.48
C ALA A 50 -4.89 -6.82 -11.02
N PRO A 51 -5.10 -5.86 -11.94
CA PRO A 51 -5.66 -4.56 -11.59
C PRO A 51 -7.05 -4.63 -10.93
N SER A 52 -7.82 -5.68 -11.20
CA SER A 52 -9.09 -5.95 -10.54
C SER A 52 -8.95 -6.15 -9.03
N ASP A 53 -7.77 -6.56 -8.57
CA ASP A 53 -7.51 -6.85 -7.15
C ASP A 53 -7.12 -5.59 -6.36
N LEU A 54 -6.92 -4.45 -7.03
CA LEU A 54 -6.53 -3.19 -6.41
C LEU A 54 -7.51 -2.79 -5.29
N ILE A 55 -8.81 -2.76 -5.59
CA ILE A 55 -9.84 -2.37 -4.62
C ILE A 55 -9.91 -3.38 -3.47
N LEU A 56 -9.87 -4.68 -3.80
CA LEU A 56 -9.94 -5.74 -2.79
C LEU A 56 -8.72 -5.72 -1.85
N GLY A 57 -7.53 -5.47 -2.38
CA GLY A 57 -6.30 -5.32 -1.60
C GLY A 57 -6.35 -4.13 -0.65
N ILE A 58 -6.86 -2.98 -1.12
CA ILE A 58 -7.06 -1.79 -0.27
C ILE A 58 -8.07 -2.08 0.85
N CYS A 59 -9.24 -2.66 0.50
CA CYS A 59 -10.27 -3.00 1.48
C CYS A 59 -9.76 -3.99 2.53
N ALA A 60 -9.03 -5.03 2.11
CA ALA A 60 -8.44 -6.01 3.01
C ALA A 60 -7.41 -5.36 3.97
N MET A 61 -6.58 -4.46 3.45
CA MET A 61 -5.61 -3.73 4.28
C MET A 61 -6.31 -2.85 5.32
N MET A 62 -7.38 -2.16 4.94
CA MET A 62 -8.15 -1.30 5.84
C MET A 62 -8.97 -2.07 6.87
N ALA A 63 -9.43 -3.28 6.56
CA ALA A 63 -10.26 -4.09 7.46
C ALA A 63 -9.54 -4.44 8.78
N ASP A 64 -8.21 -4.57 8.74
CA ASP A 64 -7.38 -4.88 9.91
C ASP A 64 -6.89 -3.63 10.67
N MET A 65 -7.29 -2.43 10.25
CA MET A 65 -6.78 -1.17 10.80
C MET A 65 -7.79 -0.49 11.74
N PRO A 66 -7.31 0.21 12.79
CA PRO A 66 -8.15 1.09 13.58
C PRO A 66 -8.81 2.16 12.71
N ALA A 67 -10.05 2.54 13.04
CA ALA A 67 -10.83 3.49 12.25
C ALA A 67 -10.21 4.91 12.18
N ASP A 68 -9.32 5.24 13.11
CA ASP A 68 -8.60 6.51 13.21
C ASP A 68 -7.16 6.44 12.67
N ALA A 69 -6.71 5.28 12.17
CA ALA A 69 -5.38 5.10 11.64
C ALA A 69 -5.24 5.60 10.19
N ASP A 70 -4.06 6.14 9.86
CA ASP A 70 -3.69 6.49 8.49
C ASP A 70 -3.28 5.25 7.71
N LEU A 71 -3.77 5.14 6.46
CA LEU A 71 -3.29 4.13 5.51
C LEU A 71 -2.03 4.64 4.83
N PHE A 72 -0.89 4.05 5.17
CA PHE A 72 0.36 4.32 4.48
C PHE A 72 0.37 3.69 3.09
N VAL A 73 0.86 4.45 2.11
CA VAL A 73 0.93 4.06 0.70
C VAL A 73 2.37 4.23 0.21
N VAL A 74 2.91 3.15 -0.35
CA VAL A 74 4.20 3.13 -1.05
C VAL A 74 3.92 2.94 -2.53
N LEU A 75 4.48 3.82 -3.36
CA LEU A 75 4.39 3.74 -4.82
C LEU A 75 5.73 3.25 -5.37
N GLU A 76 5.74 2.10 -6.04
CA GLU A 76 6.91 1.68 -6.82
C GLU A 76 7.10 2.54 -8.07
N SER A 77 8.21 2.33 -8.76
CA SER A 77 8.50 3.02 -10.02
C SER A 77 7.34 2.85 -11.01
N GLN A 78 6.90 3.95 -11.62
CA GLN A 78 5.78 4.04 -12.57
C GLN A 78 4.38 3.80 -11.98
N ALA A 79 4.26 3.38 -10.72
CA ALA A 79 2.96 3.31 -10.06
C ALA A 79 2.41 4.71 -9.79
N TYR A 80 1.09 4.80 -9.68
CA TYR A 80 0.38 6.04 -9.43
C TYR A 80 -0.76 5.82 -8.44
N TRP A 81 -1.17 6.89 -7.77
CA TRP A 81 -2.38 6.89 -6.96
C TRP A 81 -3.58 7.13 -7.87
N PRO A 82 -4.62 6.28 -7.86
CA PRO A 82 -5.77 6.48 -8.75
C PRO A 82 -6.54 7.77 -8.38
N GLU A 83 -6.90 8.56 -9.39
CA GLU A 83 -7.62 9.84 -9.19
C GLU A 83 -9.03 9.67 -8.60
N SER A 84 -9.61 8.46 -8.74
CA SER A 84 -10.91 8.12 -8.15
C SER A 84 -10.87 7.93 -6.63
N PHE A 85 -9.69 7.86 -6.03
CA PHE A 85 -9.51 7.77 -4.59
C PHE A 85 -9.33 9.14 -3.93
N PRO A 86 -9.63 9.28 -2.63
CA PRO A 86 -9.36 10.53 -1.92
C PRO A 86 -7.89 10.94 -1.99
N LEU A 87 -7.63 12.23 -1.77
CA LEU A 87 -6.29 12.81 -1.91
C LEU A 87 -5.25 12.06 -1.09
N LEU A 88 -4.17 11.69 -1.78
CA LEU A 88 -2.98 11.13 -1.16
C LEU A 88 -2.15 12.27 -0.56
N ARG A 89 -2.05 12.30 0.77
CA ARG A 89 -1.25 13.30 1.48
C ARG A 89 0.23 12.92 1.39
N GLY A 90 1.12 13.91 1.28
CA GLY A 90 2.56 13.69 1.39
C GLY A 90 2.99 13.65 2.87
N ALA A 91 3.98 12.80 3.17
CA ALA A 91 4.76 12.87 4.41
C ALA A 91 5.95 13.81 4.25
#